data_AF-A0AAD8XYP1-F1
#
_entry.id   AF-A0AAD8XYP1-F1
#
_cell.length_a   1.000
_cell.length_b   1.000
_cell.length_c   1.000
_cell.angle_alpha   90.00
_cell.angle_beta   90.00
_cell.angle_gamma   90.00
#
_symmetry.space_group_name_H-M   'P 1'
#
loop_
_entity.id
_entity.type
_entity.pdbx_description
1 polymer ?
#
loop_
_entity_poly.entity_id
_entity_poly.type
_entity_poly.pdbx_seq_one_letter_code
_entity_poly.pdbx_strand_id
1 'polypeptide(L)'
;MKFINIAAIAILLQTAKITVAVESNETTAALNATDETAATTNTTTADDGPAFAADADATTAEEFTPIDGEFSTVDSVMISPRCPSDSMASYPYPVFTIQPSTVAYVSSFPANLVTVAVSGNELQFEWNDAVANGSTSGGVQIGLPSDQFNKLHLGNSLQAQILDGFTSVQRLEVNGFSTLKATLTSNTISALSVSAEGASTAHVVTSTTISSVRSLGASTVMVQAESVSSIQAGGASKLDIDGNVSGGGSVQGFSTLRITGDMSGTLTNEGASTINANTITGSISTSFPSGVTAASCDNVQGDFSCKVGDPPIVDVDVSLYEEISTGTWPWSTVVTCKSGNWSQPSTGSSTSSTIAAVAGATTLVAFLLV
;
A
#
# COMPACT_ATOMS: atom_id res chain seq x y z
N MET A 1 -4.74 -36.49 -63.31
CA MET A 1 -4.22 -35.47 -64.25
C MET A 1 -5.34 -34.50 -64.60
N LYS A 2 -5.31 -33.29 -64.03
CA LYS A 2 -5.95 -32.07 -64.52
C LYS A 2 -5.35 -30.93 -63.70
N PHE A 3 -4.48 -30.15 -64.34
CA PHE A 3 -3.92 -28.92 -63.81
C PHE A 3 -4.95 -27.81 -63.97
N ILE A 4 -5.18 -27.03 -62.91
CA ILE A 4 -5.64 -25.64 -63.04
C ILE A 4 -4.71 -24.77 -62.19
N ASN A 5 -4.15 -23.82 -62.91
CA ASN A 5 -3.17 -22.81 -62.54
C ASN A 5 -3.99 -21.54 -62.28
N ILE A 6 -3.94 -20.95 -61.09
CA ILE A 6 -4.46 -19.60 -60.86
C ILE A 6 -3.40 -18.78 -60.12
N ALA A 7 -3.11 -17.66 -60.76
CA ALA A 7 -2.00 -16.77 -60.55
C ALA A 7 -2.13 -15.89 -59.31
N ALA A 8 -0.96 -15.41 -58.91
CA ALA A 8 -0.64 -14.38 -57.93
C ALA A 8 -1.59 -13.17 -57.92
N ILE A 9 -1.98 -12.76 -56.71
CA ILE A 9 -2.44 -11.40 -56.41
C ILE A 9 -1.43 -10.80 -55.43
N ALA A 10 -0.60 -9.90 -55.95
CA ALA A 10 0.27 -9.04 -55.15
C ALA A 10 -0.54 -7.80 -54.74
N ILE A 11 -0.74 -7.60 -53.43
CA ILE A 11 -1.38 -6.40 -52.89
C ILE A 11 -0.27 -5.38 -52.58
N LEU A 12 -0.32 -4.27 -53.32
CA LEU A 12 0.51 -3.09 -53.17
C LEU A 12 -0.11 -2.22 -52.05
N LEU A 13 0.54 -2.11 -50.89
CA LEU A 13 0.14 -1.17 -49.83
C LEU A 13 0.82 0.17 -50.11
N GLN A 14 0.07 1.15 -50.61
CA GLN A 14 0.51 2.55 -50.66
C GLN A 14 0.15 3.25 -49.35
N THR A 15 1.18 3.70 -48.64
CA THR A 15 1.10 4.61 -47.49
C THR A 15 0.63 6.00 -47.91
N ALA A 16 -0.57 6.39 -47.48
CA ALA A 16 -1.00 7.78 -47.48
C ALA A 16 -0.65 8.43 -46.14
N LYS A 17 0.31 9.37 -46.16
CA LYS A 17 0.56 10.31 -45.06
C LYS A 17 -0.57 11.35 -45.05
N ILE A 18 -1.39 11.35 -44.00
CA ILE A 18 -2.31 12.44 -43.72
C ILE A 18 -1.62 13.37 -42.72
N THR A 19 -1.17 14.52 -43.20
CA THR A 19 -0.74 15.64 -42.38
C THR A 19 -1.98 16.45 -42.02
N VAL A 20 -2.43 16.39 -40.77
CA VAL A 20 -3.47 17.30 -40.25
C VAL A 20 -2.77 18.52 -39.68
N ALA A 21 -2.91 19.65 -40.36
CA ALA A 21 -2.58 20.95 -39.81
C ALA A 21 -3.67 21.35 -38.82
N VAL A 22 -3.29 21.62 -37.57
CA VAL A 22 -4.18 22.21 -36.56
C VAL A 22 -4.04 23.73 -36.70
N GLU A 23 -5.02 24.37 -37.34
CA GLU A 23 -5.23 25.81 -37.24
C GLU A 23 -5.93 26.11 -35.91
N SER A 24 -5.26 26.90 -35.07
CA SER A 24 -5.84 27.47 -33.85
C SER A 24 -6.81 28.58 -34.22
N ASN A 25 -8.12 28.35 -34.03
CA ASN A 25 -9.12 29.40 -34.14
C ASN A 25 -9.65 29.74 -32.74
N GLU A 26 -9.23 30.89 -32.22
CA GLU A 26 -9.78 31.49 -31.01
C GLU A 26 -11.26 31.78 -31.21
N THR A 27 -12.12 31.14 -30.40
CA THR A 27 -13.53 31.53 -30.30
C THR A 27 -13.86 31.82 -28.85
N THR A 28 -13.96 33.10 -28.54
CA THR A 28 -14.51 33.66 -27.31
C THR A 28 -16.00 33.34 -27.25
N ALA A 29 -16.38 32.32 -26.48
CA ALA A 29 -17.75 32.05 -26.10
C ALA A 29 -17.98 32.50 -24.66
N ALA A 30 -18.75 33.59 -24.51
CA ALA A 30 -19.34 33.99 -23.25
C ALA A 30 -20.38 32.95 -22.84
N LEU A 31 -20.15 32.26 -21.72
CA LEU A 31 -21.14 31.40 -21.07
C LEU A 31 -21.77 32.15 -19.89
N ASN A 32 -23.03 32.52 -20.09
CA ASN A 32 -23.94 32.96 -19.06
C ASN A 32 -24.13 31.86 -18.03
N ALA A 33 -24.01 32.24 -16.76
CA ALA A 33 -24.34 31.44 -15.59
C ALA A 33 -25.84 31.14 -15.52
N THR A 34 -26.22 29.88 -15.29
CA THR A 34 -27.32 29.41 -14.42
C THR A 34 -27.52 27.90 -14.61
N ASP A 35 -26.96 27.09 -13.73
CA ASP A 35 -27.68 26.01 -13.01
C ASP A 35 -26.71 25.33 -12.02
N GLU A 36 -26.90 25.54 -10.72
CA GLU A 36 -26.13 24.87 -9.67
C GLU A 36 -26.64 23.43 -9.52
N THR A 37 -26.01 22.50 -10.23
CA THR A 37 -26.00 21.09 -9.81
C THR A 37 -24.81 20.89 -8.90
N ALA A 38 -25.08 20.72 -7.60
CA ALA A 38 -24.08 20.46 -6.57
C ALA A 38 -23.40 19.10 -6.84
N ALA A 39 -22.36 19.12 -7.67
CA ALA A 39 -21.34 18.08 -7.69
C ALA A 39 -20.61 18.13 -6.35
N THR A 40 -21.05 17.28 -5.43
CA THR A 40 -20.32 17.02 -4.20
C THR A 40 -19.10 16.19 -4.60
N THR A 41 -18.02 16.85 -5.02
CA THR A 41 -16.71 16.21 -5.10
C THR A 41 -16.32 15.84 -3.68
N ASN A 42 -16.60 14.60 -3.30
CA ASN A 42 -15.99 13.97 -2.14
C ASN A 42 -14.50 13.81 -2.44
N THR A 43 -13.73 14.87 -2.23
CA THR A 43 -12.29 14.77 -2.03
C THR A 43 -12.12 13.96 -0.75
N THR A 44 -11.93 12.65 -0.89
CA THR A 44 -11.52 11.80 0.23
C THR A 44 -10.18 12.35 0.70
N THR A 45 -10.16 12.95 1.89
CA THR A 45 -8.91 13.23 2.59
C THR A 45 -8.12 11.93 2.64
N ALA A 46 -6.97 11.90 1.96
CA ALA A 46 -6.00 10.86 2.18
C ALA A 46 -5.79 10.78 3.70
N ASP A 47 -5.97 9.59 4.25
CA ASP A 47 -5.70 9.31 5.65
C ASP A 47 -4.19 9.51 5.81
N ASP A 48 -3.79 10.64 6.41
CA ASP A 48 -2.40 11.06 6.62
C ASP A 48 -1.74 10.13 7.66
N GLY A 49 -1.54 8.86 7.29
CA GLY A 49 -0.50 8.04 7.89
C GLY A 49 0.85 8.74 7.74
N PRO A 50 1.86 8.42 8.56
CA PRO A 50 3.17 9.07 8.47
C PRO A 50 3.69 8.95 7.04
N ALA A 51 3.59 10.06 6.29
CA ALA A 51 4.12 10.14 4.96
C ALA A 51 5.61 9.86 5.05
N PHE A 52 6.12 9.06 4.12
CA PHE A 52 7.56 9.06 3.86
C PHE A 52 7.92 10.50 3.54
N ALA A 53 8.57 11.19 4.48
CA ALA A 53 9.15 12.47 4.15
C ALA A 53 10.22 12.15 3.10
N ALA A 54 10.01 12.59 1.85
CA ALA A 54 11.09 12.76 0.91
C ALA A 54 11.97 13.85 1.50
N ASP A 55 12.86 13.46 2.42
CA ASP A 55 13.96 14.33 2.78
C ASP A 55 14.81 14.48 1.52
N ALA A 56 14.99 15.74 1.10
CA ALA A 56 15.77 16.08 -0.09
C ALA A 56 17.27 15.94 0.15
N ASP A 57 17.68 15.42 1.32
CA ASP A 57 19.05 15.01 1.61
C ASP A 57 19.18 13.50 1.33
N ALA A 58 19.14 13.15 0.05
CA ALA A 58 19.44 11.80 -0.41
C ALA A 58 20.90 11.48 -0.05
N THR A 59 21.11 10.74 1.04
CA THR A 59 22.42 10.18 1.35
C THR A 59 22.82 9.28 0.19
N THR A 60 23.90 9.64 -0.51
CA THR A 60 24.41 8.81 -1.60
C THR A 60 24.82 7.43 -1.06
N ALA A 61 24.69 6.37 -1.87
CA ALA A 61 25.02 5.00 -1.47
C ALA A 61 26.46 4.85 -0.91
N GLU A 62 27.35 5.80 -1.20
CA GLU A 62 28.74 5.86 -0.72
C GLU A 62 28.88 6.11 0.79
N GLU A 63 27.81 6.54 1.48
CA GLU A 63 27.84 6.80 2.92
C GLU A 63 27.54 5.56 3.79
N PHE A 64 27.08 4.46 3.18
CA PHE A 64 26.75 3.24 3.90
C PHE A 64 27.99 2.40 4.16
N THR A 65 28.24 2.09 5.44
CA THR A 65 29.37 1.26 5.83
C THR A 65 28.95 -0.22 5.87
N PRO A 66 29.65 -1.13 5.18
CA PRO A 66 29.38 -2.57 5.25
C PRO A 66 29.45 -3.11 6.67
N ILE A 67 28.55 -4.05 6.98
CA ILE A 67 28.57 -4.84 8.21
C ILE A 67 29.06 -6.23 7.85
N ASP A 68 30.17 -6.66 8.47
CA ASP A 68 30.77 -7.97 8.21
C ASP A 68 29.83 -9.11 8.65
N GLY A 69 29.68 -10.12 7.80
CA GLY A 69 28.90 -11.32 8.09
C GLY A 69 28.78 -12.27 6.91
N GLU A 70 28.33 -13.50 7.20
CA GLU A 70 28.08 -14.54 6.19
C GLU A 70 26.58 -14.61 5.89
N PHE A 71 26.16 -14.04 4.76
CA PHE A 71 24.74 -13.87 4.40
C PHE A 71 24.29 -14.76 3.23
N SER A 72 25.15 -15.68 2.76
CA SER A 72 24.94 -16.47 1.52
C SER A 72 23.74 -17.43 1.53
N THR A 73 23.16 -17.68 2.70
CA THR A 73 22.00 -18.58 2.90
C THR A 73 20.72 -17.85 3.27
N VAL A 74 20.76 -16.52 3.33
CA VAL A 74 19.62 -15.70 3.76
C VAL A 74 18.54 -15.70 2.68
N ASP A 75 17.34 -16.13 3.06
CA ASP A 75 16.13 -16.06 2.23
C ASP A 75 14.98 -15.29 2.90
N SER A 76 15.13 -14.98 4.20
CA SER A 76 14.14 -14.28 5.03
C SER A 76 14.79 -13.10 5.74
N VAL A 77 14.09 -11.98 5.81
CA VAL A 77 14.53 -10.78 6.52
C VAL A 77 13.54 -10.44 7.63
N MET A 78 14.01 -10.39 8.87
CA MET A 78 13.23 -10.00 10.04
C MET A 78 13.67 -8.62 10.55
N ILE A 79 12.97 -7.58 10.08
CA ILE A 79 13.16 -6.20 10.50
C ILE A 79 12.35 -5.95 11.77
N SER A 80 12.92 -6.37 12.89
CA SER A 80 12.40 -6.14 14.23
C SER A 80 13.61 -6.07 15.18
N PRO A 81 14.44 -5.00 15.06
CA PRO A 81 15.71 -4.96 15.75
C PRO A 81 15.49 -5.06 17.27
N ARG A 82 16.23 -5.96 17.92
CA ARG A 82 16.18 -6.12 19.38
C ARG A 82 16.88 -4.95 20.06
N CYS A 83 16.54 -4.73 21.32
CA CYS A 83 17.22 -3.75 22.16
C CYS A 83 18.26 -4.48 23.02
N PRO A 84 19.54 -4.06 23.01
CA PRO A 84 20.60 -4.74 23.73
C PRO A 84 20.50 -4.63 25.27
N SER A 85 19.71 -3.70 25.81
CA SER A 85 19.54 -3.56 27.27
C SER A 85 18.18 -2.98 27.68
N ASP A 86 17.89 -3.05 28.98
CA ASP A 86 16.74 -2.41 29.65
C ASP A 86 16.83 -0.86 29.70
N SER A 87 17.83 -0.26 29.03
CA SER A 87 17.99 1.19 29.01
C SER A 87 16.80 1.84 28.30
N MET A 88 16.33 2.99 28.82
CA MET A 88 15.43 3.90 28.10
C MET A 88 16.21 4.61 27.00
N ALA A 89 16.78 3.85 26.09
CA ALA A 89 17.52 4.34 24.95
C ALA A 89 16.56 4.81 23.86
N SER A 90 17.06 5.76 23.12
CA SER A 90 16.35 6.56 22.14
C SER A 90 16.92 6.17 20.77
N TYR A 91 16.21 5.35 20.01
CA TYR A 91 16.67 4.88 18.69
C TYR A 91 16.09 5.69 17.52
N PRO A 92 16.86 5.87 16.42
CA PRO A 92 16.37 6.53 15.22
C PRO A 92 15.26 5.71 14.57
N TYR A 93 14.64 6.32 13.58
CA TYR A 93 13.60 5.69 12.77
C TYR A 93 14.12 5.50 11.33
N PRO A 94 15.02 4.53 11.11
CA PRO A 94 15.63 4.37 9.81
C PRO A 94 14.67 3.70 8.83
N VAL A 95 14.94 3.90 7.55
CA VAL A 95 14.36 3.08 6.48
C VAL A 95 15.30 1.91 6.22
N PHE A 96 14.75 0.71 6.17
CA PHE A 96 15.44 -0.49 5.71
C PHE A 96 15.16 -0.70 4.22
N THR A 97 16.19 -0.60 3.39
CA THR A 97 16.10 -0.80 1.94
C THR A 97 16.58 -2.19 1.57
N ILE A 98 15.71 -3.00 0.97
CA ILE A 98 16.02 -4.33 0.45
C ILE A 98 16.11 -4.24 -1.07
N GLN A 99 17.23 -4.63 -1.64
CA GLN A 99 17.48 -4.51 -3.09
C GLN A 99 18.15 -5.76 -3.68
N PRO A 100 17.91 -6.06 -4.97
CA PRO A 100 18.62 -7.13 -5.64
C PRO A 100 20.12 -6.87 -5.68
N SER A 101 20.91 -7.92 -5.49
CA SER A 101 22.37 -7.90 -5.55
C SER A 101 22.90 -9.23 -6.06
N THR A 102 24.12 -9.25 -6.61
CA THR A 102 24.78 -10.51 -6.98
C THR A 102 25.31 -11.29 -5.78
N VAL A 103 25.59 -10.59 -4.68
CA VAL A 103 26.10 -11.15 -3.43
C VAL A 103 25.28 -10.58 -2.27
N ALA A 104 24.95 -11.43 -1.30
CA ALA A 104 24.25 -10.98 -0.11
C ALA A 104 25.14 -10.07 0.75
N TYR A 105 24.64 -8.91 1.16
CA TYR A 105 25.35 -7.97 2.03
C TYR A 105 24.39 -7.16 2.91
N VAL A 106 24.92 -6.60 3.99
CA VAL A 106 24.24 -5.60 4.81
C VAL A 106 25.19 -4.42 5.00
N SER A 107 24.66 -3.20 4.92
CA SER A 107 25.39 -1.98 5.27
C SER A 107 24.47 -1.02 6.01
N SER A 108 25.04 -0.09 6.77
CA SER A 108 24.25 0.88 7.51
C SER A 108 24.85 2.29 7.48
N PHE A 109 23.98 3.27 7.65
CA PHE A 109 24.33 4.65 7.93
C PHE A 109 23.57 5.12 9.19
N PRO A 110 24.24 5.71 10.19
CA PRO A 110 25.69 5.75 10.37
C PRO A 110 26.30 4.33 10.44
N ALA A 111 27.63 4.26 10.37
CA ALA A 111 28.36 3.00 10.43
C ALA A 111 28.02 2.21 11.72
N ASN A 112 27.71 0.92 11.57
CA ASN A 112 27.32 0.03 12.68
C ASN A 112 26.08 0.52 13.44
N LEU A 113 25.09 1.12 12.77
CA LEU A 113 23.82 1.53 13.39
C LEU A 113 23.09 0.33 14.02
N VAL A 114 23.17 -0.83 13.36
CA VAL A 114 22.64 -2.11 13.83
C VAL A 114 23.76 -3.14 13.88
N THR A 115 23.59 -4.16 14.72
CA THR A 115 24.30 -5.43 14.60
C THR A 115 23.41 -6.44 13.89
N VAL A 116 24.04 -7.40 13.22
CA VAL A 116 23.35 -8.34 12.33
C VAL A 116 23.70 -9.77 12.75
N ALA A 117 22.70 -10.64 12.80
CA ALA A 117 22.88 -12.07 13.03
C ALA A 117 22.05 -12.87 12.04
N VAL A 118 22.55 -14.05 11.66
CA VAL A 118 21.80 -15.02 10.86
C VAL A 118 21.38 -16.17 11.75
N SER A 119 20.07 -16.44 11.81
CA SER A 119 19.49 -17.55 12.56
C SER A 119 18.71 -18.45 11.62
N GLY A 120 19.28 -19.61 11.25
CA GLY A 120 18.76 -20.41 10.14
C GLY A 120 19.05 -19.71 8.82
N ASN A 121 18.00 -19.42 8.04
CA ASN A 121 18.08 -18.63 6.81
C ASN A 121 17.52 -17.19 6.99
N GLU A 122 17.31 -16.77 8.24
CA GLU A 122 16.69 -15.49 8.55
C GLU A 122 17.71 -14.48 9.07
N LEU A 123 17.75 -13.32 8.43
CA LEU A 123 18.51 -12.14 8.83
C LEU A 123 17.80 -11.41 9.97
N GLN A 124 18.47 -11.24 11.10
CA GLN A 124 17.94 -10.58 12.29
C GLN A 124 18.82 -9.40 12.69
N PHE A 125 18.20 -8.37 13.26
CA PHE A 125 18.87 -7.14 13.66
C PHE A 125 18.80 -6.93 15.17
N GLU A 126 19.78 -6.23 15.71
CA GLU A 126 19.76 -5.66 17.05
C GLU A 126 20.34 -4.24 16.97
N TRP A 127 19.83 -3.31 17.77
CA TRP A 127 20.39 -1.97 17.79
C TRP A 127 21.79 -1.97 18.39
N ASN A 128 22.72 -1.26 17.76
CA ASN A 128 23.99 -0.95 18.39
C ASN A 128 23.80 0.29 19.26
N ASP A 129 23.57 0.11 20.56
CA ASP A 129 23.30 1.21 21.50
C ASP A 129 24.37 2.31 21.46
N ALA A 130 25.64 1.97 21.22
CA ALA A 130 26.73 2.94 21.15
C ALA A 130 26.63 3.91 19.97
N VAL A 131 25.89 3.54 18.91
CA VAL A 131 25.73 4.34 17.69
C VAL A 131 24.29 4.84 17.55
N ALA A 132 23.32 3.95 17.77
CA ALA A 132 21.91 4.23 17.56
C ALA A 132 21.34 5.15 18.65
N ASN A 133 21.83 5.09 19.89
CA ASN A 133 21.28 5.90 20.97
C ASN A 133 21.56 7.41 20.75
N GLY A 134 20.50 8.18 20.56
CA GLY A 134 20.58 9.62 20.28
C GLY A 134 20.80 9.98 18.82
N SER A 135 20.94 8.99 17.93
CA SER A 135 20.91 9.23 16.48
C SER A 135 19.51 9.69 16.06
N THR A 136 19.44 10.74 15.23
CA THR A 136 18.17 11.32 14.75
C THR A 136 17.75 10.83 13.38
N SER A 137 18.68 10.22 12.64
CA SER A 137 18.46 9.64 11.32
C SER A 137 19.29 8.38 11.15
N GLY A 138 18.96 7.60 10.12
CA GLY A 138 19.75 6.44 9.73
C GLY A 138 19.08 5.66 8.60
N GLY A 139 19.80 4.65 8.13
CA GLY A 139 19.34 3.72 7.11
C GLY A 139 20.07 2.40 7.20
N VAL A 140 19.43 1.34 6.72
CA VAL A 140 20.06 0.03 6.55
C VAL A 140 19.80 -0.43 5.12
N GLN A 141 20.85 -0.82 4.41
CA GLN A 141 20.74 -1.45 3.09
C GLN A 141 21.00 -2.95 3.21
N ILE A 142 20.19 -3.72 2.49
CA ILE A 142 20.23 -5.17 2.46
C ILE A 142 20.23 -5.57 0.99
N GLY A 143 21.36 -6.07 0.50
CA GLY A 143 21.45 -6.66 -0.83
C GLY A 143 21.24 -8.16 -0.74
N LEU A 144 20.36 -8.73 -1.57
CA LEU A 144 20.16 -10.19 -1.68
C LEU A 144 20.06 -10.61 -3.14
N PRO A 145 20.49 -11.82 -3.51
CA PRO A 145 20.20 -12.41 -4.82
C PRO A 145 18.71 -12.40 -5.14
N SER A 146 18.39 -12.07 -6.39
CA SER A 146 17.02 -11.84 -6.86
C SER A 146 16.11 -13.07 -6.73
N ASP A 147 16.68 -14.27 -6.69
CA ASP A 147 16.01 -15.56 -6.55
C ASP A 147 16.05 -16.13 -5.13
N GLN A 148 16.67 -15.42 -4.18
CA GLN A 148 16.80 -15.87 -2.79
C GLN A 148 15.80 -15.21 -1.84
N PHE A 149 15.48 -13.93 -2.04
CA PHE A 149 14.60 -13.20 -1.11
C PHE A 149 13.14 -13.67 -1.20
N ASN A 150 12.70 -14.38 -0.16
CA ASN A 150 11.39 -15.04 -0.13
C ASN A 150 10.42 -14.41 0.87
N LYS A 151 10.93 -13.92 2.02
CA LYS A 151 10.08 -13.46 3.12
C LYS A 151 10.59 -12.17 3.75
N LEU A 152 9.66 -11.25 4.03
CA LEU A 152 9.85 -10.12 4.93
C LEU A 152 8.93 -10.25 6.15
N HIS A 153 9.49 -10.03 7.32
CA HIS A 153 8.76 -9.68 8.53
C HIS A 153 9.20 -8.30 9.02
N LEU A 154 8.31 -7.31 8.99
CA LEU A 154 8.54 -5.94 9.43
C LEU A 154 7.71 -5.65 10.69
N GLY A 155 8.37 -5.20 11.75
CA GLY A 155 7.74 -4.90 13.04
C GLY A 155 8.36 -3.71 13.76
N ASN A 156 7.95 -3.51 15.01
CA ASN A 156 8.45 -2.49 15.94
C ASN A 156 8.26 -1.04 15.50
N SER A 157 7.28 -0.76 14.64
CA SER A 157 7.02 0.58 14.11
C SER A 157 8.23 1.08 13.33
N LEU A 158 8.59 0.38 12.25
CA LEU A 158 9.71 0.75 11.38
C LEU A 158 9.27 0.94 9.95
N GLN A 159 10.16 1.48 9.12
CA GLN A 159 9.95 1.60 7.69
C GLN A 159 10.84 0.64 6.92
N ALA A 160 10.27 0.00 5.91
CA ALA A 160 11.05 -0.73 4.92
C ALA A 160 10.58 -0.43 3.50
N GLN A 161 11.53 -0.54 2.57
CA GLN A 161 11.28 -0.53 1.15
C GLN A 161 11.91 -1.74 0.47
N ILE A 162 11.19 -2.33 -0.48
CA ILE A 162 11.70 -3.39 -1.36
C ILE A 162 11.73 -2.83 -2.78
N LEU A 163 12.93 -2.76 -3.36
CA LEU A 163 13.12 -2.35 -4.75
C LEU A 163 12.79 -3.50 -5.70
N ASP A 164 12.42 -3.16 -6.94
CA ASP A 164 12.10 -4.16 -7.95
C ASP A 164 13.31 -5.01 -8.35
N GLY A 165 13.04 -6.18 -8.91
CA GLY A 165 14.03 -7.11 -9.45
C GLY A 165 14.11 -8.44 -8.70
N PHE A 166 13.41 -8.59 -7.58
CA PHE A 166 13.22 -9.88 -6.93
C PHE A 166 12.21 -10.74 -7.67
N THR A 167 12.48 -12.04 -7.76
CA THR A 167 11.72 -13.00 -8.57
C THR A 167 10.99 -14.06 -7.77
N SER A 168 11.29 -14.16 -6.45
CA SER A 168 10.89 -15.27 -5.57
C SER A 168 10.11 -14.85 -4.31
N VAL A 169 9.66 -13.61 -4.20
CA VAL A 169 9.01 -13.10 -2.98
C VAL A 169 7.65 -13.78 -2.79
N GLN A 170 7.49 -14.42 -1.63
CA GLN A 170 6.30 -15.20 -1.27
C GLN A 170 5.51 -14.58 -0.12
N ARG A 171 6.15 -13.84 0.78
CA ARG A 171 5.46 -13.36 1.97
C ARG A 171 5.98 -12.02 2.48
N LEU A 172 5.05 -11.09 2.70
CA LEU A 172 5.26 -9.80 3.32
C LEU A 172 4.35 -9.70 4.55
N GLU A 173 4.95 -9.67 5.75
CA GLU A 173 4.25 -9.50 7.02
C GLU A 173 4.64 -8.14 7.62
N VAL A 174 3.67 -7.25 7.82
CA VAL A 174 3.86 -5.92 8.40
C VAL A 174 3.04 -5.82 9.68
N ASN A 175 3.68 -5.53 10.81
CA ASN A 175 3.06 -5.58 12.12
C ASN A 175 3.29 -4.30 12.93
N GLY A 176 2.45 -4.08 13.94
CA GLY A 176 2.55 -2.94 14.84
C GLY A 176 2.15 -1.65 14.14
N PHE A 177 3.04 -0.67 14.07
CA PHE A 177 2.82 0.62 13.40
C PHE A 177 3.86 0.84 12.31
N SER A 178 4.18 -0.23 11.59
CA SER A 178 5.25 -0.23 10.60
C SER A 178 4.71 0.11 9.22
N THR A 179 5.57 0.65 8.36
CA THR A 179 5.20 1.01 6.98
C THR A 179 6.09 0.29 5.98
N LEU A 180 5.48 -0.42 5.03
CA LEU A 180 6.15 -1.08 3.93
C LEU A 180 5.78 -0.43 2.59
N LYS A 181 6.78 -0.18 1.75
CA LYS A 181 6.62 0.05 0.31
C LYS A 181 7.35 -1.06 -0.45
N ALA A 182 6.69 -1.72 -1.40
CA ALA A 182 7.31 -2.81 -2.15
C ALA A 182 6.94 -2.75 -3.62
N THR A 183 7.95 -2.72 -4.49
CA THR A 183 7.80 -2.92 -5.93
C THR A 183 8.28 -4.31 -6.29
N LEU A 184 7.39 -5.14 -6.81
CA LEU A 184 7.58 -6.56 -7.10
C LEU A 184 7.06 -6.89 -8.51
N THR A 185 7.30 -6.01 -9.47
CA THR A 185 6.90 -6.17 -10.87
C THR A 185 7.73 -7.22 -11.60
N SER A 186 8.94 -7.50 -11.12
CA SER A 186 9.79 -8.61 -11.56
C SER A 186 9.48 -9.94 -10.86
N ASN A 187 8.59 -9.95 -9.86
CA ASN A 187 8.26 -11.16 -9.12
C ASN A 187 7.52 -12.14 -10.04
N THR A 188 7.90 -13.41 -10.00
CA THR A 188 7.30 -14.44 -10.88
C THR A 188 6.43 -15.43 -10.12
N ILE A 189 6.40 -15.32 -8.79
CA ILE A 189 5.69 -16.24 -7.91
C ILE A 189 4.27 -15.73 -7.64
N SER A 190 3.26 -16.49 -8.08
CA SER A 190 1.84 -16.21 -7.81
C SER A 190 1.37 -16.57 -6.39
N ALA A 191 2.27 -17.10 -5.55
CA ALA A 191 2.00 -17.44 -4.16
C ALA A 191 2.33 -16.29 -3.19
N LEU A 192 2.43 -15.05 -3.69
CA LEU A 192 2.68 -13.88 -2.86
C LEU A 192 1.52 -13.67 -1.86
N SER A 193 1.86 -13.52 -0.59
CA SER A 193 0.96 -13.20 0.49
C SER A 193 1.36 -11.87 1.15
N VAL A 194 0.41 -10.97 1.34
CA VAL A 194 0.60 -9.66 1.99
C VAL A 194 -0.28 -9.57 3.21
N SER A 195 0.29 -9.27 4.37
CA SER A 195 -0.44 -9.13 5.64
C SER A 195 0.01 -7.87 6.37
N ALA A 196 -0.93 -7.03 6.77
CA ALA A 196 -0.71 -5.90 7.68
C ALA A 196 -1.60 -6.05 8.92
N GLU A 197 -1.00 -6.03 10.12
CA GLU A 197 -1.71 -6.16 11.39
C GLU A 197 -1.34 -5.06 12.38
N GLY A 198 -2.27 -4.72 13.29
CA GLY A 198 -2.11 -3.67 14.28
C GLY A 198 -2.64 -2.33 13.78
N ALA A 199 -1.74 -1.42 13.42
CA ALA A 199 -2.01 -0.13 12.81
C ALA A 199 -0.90 0.16 11.78
N SER A 200 -0.59 -0.85 10.98
CA SER A 200 0.50 -0.83 10.02
C SER A 200 0.01 -0.47 8.62
N THR A 201 0.93 -0.05 7.76
CA THR A 201 0.63 0.34 6.38
C THR A 201 1.48 -0.45 5.41
N ALA A 202 0.88 -1.02 4.36
CA ALA A 202 1.60 -1.72 3.31
C ALA A 202 1.14 -1.25 1.92
N HIS A 203 2.08 -0.80 1.10
CA HIS A 203 1.90 -0.47 -0.31
C HIS A 203 2.67 -1.48 -1.14
N VAL A 204 1.99 -2.26 -1.98
CA VAL A 204 2.62 -3.32 -2.77
C VAL A 204 2.16 -3.22 -4.21
N VAL A 205 3.12 -3.17 -5.14
CA VAL A 205 2.86 -3.25 -6.58
C VAL A 205 3.48 -4.50 -7.14
N THR A 206 2.71 -5.27 -7.90
CA THR A 206 3.20 -6.45 -8.60
C THR A 206 2.46 -6.64 -9.92
N SER A 207 3.10 -7.32 -10.86
CA SER A 207 2.53 -7.70 -12.15
C SER A 207 1.87 -9.09 -12.11
N THR A 208 1.76 -9.71 -10.94
CA THR A 208 1.27 -11.08 -10.78
C THR A 208 0.03 -11.16 -9.88
N THR A 209 -0.62 -12.31 -9.87
CA THR A 209 -1.68 -12.61 -8.90
C THR A 209 -1.11 -12.73 -7.49
N ILE A 210 -1.75 -12.05 -6.53
CA ILE A 210 -1.50 -12.25 -5.09
C ILE A 210 -2.42 -13.35 -4.57
N SER A 211 -1.87 -14.33 -3.85
CA SER A 211 -2.66 -15.44 -3.30
C SER A 211 -3.55 -14.99 -2.15
N SER A 212 -3.06 -14.10 -1.29
CA SER A 212 -3.83 -13.60 -0.15
C SER A 212 -3.41 -12.20 0.28
N VAL A 213 -4.38 -11.33 0.54
CA VAL A 213 -4.17 -10.03 1.17
C VAL A 213 -4.96 -9.95 2.48
N ARG A 214 -4.28 -9.60 3.56
CA ARG A 214 -4.86 -9.48 4.91
C ARG A 214 -4.57 -8.10 5.49
N SER A 215 -5.60 -7.41 5.96
CA SER A 215 -5.51 -6.14 6.69
C SER A 215 -6.31 -6.27 7.99
N LEU A 216 -5.64 -6.19 9.14
CA LEU A 216 -6.26 -6.36 10.45
C LEU A 216 -5.93 -5.24 11.45
N GLY A 217 -6.86 -4.99 12.36
CA GLY A 217 -6.77 -3.85 13.27
C GLY A 217 -7.01 -2.55 12.51
N ALA A 218 -6.40 -1.46 12.95
CA ALA A 218 -6.43 -0.17 12.28
C ALA A 218 -5.39 -0.07 11.14
N SER A 219 -5.13 -1.17 10.44
CA SER A 219 -4.10 -1.24 9.38
C SER A 219 -4.65 -0.80 8.02
N THR A 220 -3.76 -0.34 7.15
CA THR A 220 -4.04 0.01 5.76
C THR A 220 -3.21 -0.83 4.81
N VAL A 221 -3.85 -1.49 3.85
CA VAL A 221 -3.15 -2.20 2.78
C VAL A 221 -3.62 -1.67 1.44
N MET A 222 -2.66 -1.28 0.59
CA MET A 222 -2.87 -0.80 -0.76
C MET A 222 -2.09 -1.70 -1.71
N VAL A 223 -2.80 -2.32 -2.65
CA VAL A 223 -2.20 -3.27 -3.59
C VAL A 223 -2.54 -2.87 -5.02
N GLN A 224 -1.54 -2.85 -5.90
CA GLN A 224 -1.73 -2.88 -7.34
C GLN A 224 -1.26 -4.24 -7.86
N ALA A 225 -2.18 -5.02 -8.44
CA ALA A 225 -1.91 -6.37 -8.93
C ALA A 225 -2.87 -6.75 -10.06
N GLU A 226 -2.53 -7.74 -10.88
CA GLU A 226 -3.48 -8.26 -11.89
C GLU A 226 -4.75 -8.83 -11.24
N SER A 227 -4.57 -9.61 -10.17
CA SER A 227 -5.67 -10.11 -9.36
C SER A 227 -5.24 -10.47 -7.93
N VAL A 228 -6.22 -10.55 -7.03
CA VAL A 228 -6.07 -11.09 -5.68
C VAL A 228 -7.02 -12.27 -5.50
N SER A 229 -6.49 -13.39 -5.02
CA SER A 229 -7.29 -14.62 -4.86
C SER A 229 -8.09 -14.64 -3.55
N SER A 230 -7.51 -14.20 -2.44
CA SER A 230 -8.19 -14.19 -1.14
C SER A 230 -7.98 -12.87 -0.42
N ILE A 231 -9.03 -12.37 0.23
CA ILE A 231 -8.96 -11.14 1.03
C ILE A 231 -9.46 -11.34 2.45
N GLN A 232 -8.89 -10.61 3.39
CA GLN A 232 -9.43 -10.48 4.74
C GLN A 232 -9.21 -9.06 5.25
N ALA A 233 -10.29 -8.36 5.58
CA ALA A 233 -10.24 -7.04 6.21
C ALA A 233 -11.00 -7.10 7.55
N GLY A 234 -10.39 -6.66 8.64
CA GLY A 234 -10.97 -6.76 9.99
C GLY A 234 -10.47 -5.70 10.98
N GLY A 235 -11.32 -5.29 11.94
CA GLY A 235 -10.88 -4.51 13.10
C GLY A 235 -10.65 -3.01 12.86
N ALA A 236 -11.46 -2.40 11.99
CA ALA A 236 -11.37 -1.04 11.48
C ALA A 236 -10.25 -0.82 10.45
N SER A 237 -9.97 -1.86 9.67
CA SER A 237 -8.92 -1.84 8.65
C SER A 237 -9.37 -1.20 7.34
N LYS A 238 -8.40 -0.77 6.54
CA LYS A 238 -8.60 -0.33 5.16
C LYS A 238 -7.84 -1.26 4.21
N LEU A 239 -8.51 -1.69 3.16
CA LEU A 239 -7.94 -2.51 2.08
C LEU A 239 -8.36 -1.93 0.74
N ASP A 240 -7.42 -1.36 0.01
CA ASP A 240 -7.64 -0.85 -1.34
C ASP A 240 -6.87 -1.72 -2.35
N ILE A 241 -7.56 -2.19 -3.40
CA ILE A 241 -7.02 -3.07 -4.43
C ILE A 241 -7.25 -2.40 -5.79
N ASP A 242 -6.16 -2.03 -6.45
CA ASP A 242 -6.15 -1.74 -7.88
C ASP A 242 -5.90 -3.04 -8.67
N GLY A 243 -6.99 -3.63 -9.18
CA GLY A 243 -6.97 -4.97 -9.78
C GLY A 243 -8.26 -5.76 -9.55
N ASN A 244 -8.27 -7.01 -10.00
CA ASN A 244 -9.42 -7.91 -9.86
C ASN A 244 -9.38 -8.71 -8.54
N VAL A 245 -10.54 -9.17 -8.07
CA VAL A 245 -10.63 -10.12 -6.95
C VAL A 245 -11.40 -11.37 -7.39
N SER A 246 -10.73 -12.52 -7.43
CA SER A 246 -11.26 -13.72 -8.09
C SER A 246 -11.71 -14.86 -7.18
N GLY A 247 -11.22 -14.96 -5.93
CA GLY A 247 -11.59 -16.06 -5.05
C GLY A 247 -12.65 -15.70 -4.02
N GLY A 248 -12.28 -15.00 -2.94
CA GLY A 248 -13.24 -14.66 -1.89
C GLY A 248 -12.61 -14.12 -0.61
N GLY A 249 -13.38 -14.07 0.47
CA GLY A 249 -12.90 -13.45 1.69
C GLY A 249 -13.98 -12.90 2.62
N SER A 250 -13.53 -12.11 3.59
CA SER A 250 -14.39 -11.47 4.58
C SER A 250 -13.96 -10.03 4.86
N VAL A 251 -14.92 -9.12 4.95
CA VAL A 251 -14.74 -7.74 5.38
C VAL A 251 -15.58 -7.53 6.64
N GLN A 252 -14.95 -7.21 7.77
CA GLN A 252 -15.65 -7.15 9.06
C GLN A 252 -15.16 -6.05 10.00
N GLY A 253 -15.96 -5.74 11.01
CA GLY A 253 -15.60 -4.87 12.13
C GLY A 253 -15.23 -3.46 11.68
N PHE A 254 -16.16 -2.75 11.04
CA PHE A 254 -16.00 -1.37 10.56
C PHE A 254 -14.87 -1.19 9.52
N SER A 255 -14.54 -2.25 8.78
CA SER A 255 -13.48 -2.18 7.77
C SER A 255 -13.99 -1.62 6.45
N THR A 256 -13.07 -1.13 5.62
CA THR A 256 -13.37 -0.65 4.27
C THR A 256 -12.57 -1.44 3.25
N LEU A 257 -13.26 -1.94 2.22
CA LEU A 257 -12.67 -2.57 1.04
C LEU A 257 -12.98 -1.75 -0.21
N ARG A 258 -11.97 -1.40 -1.01
CA ARG A 258 -12.14 -0.81 -2.35
C ARG A 258 -11.49 -1.68 -3.42
N ILE A 259 -12.18 -1.91 -4.54
CA ILE A 259 -11.69 -2.71 -5.68
C ILE A 259 -11.98 -1.96 -6.99
N THR A 260 -10.94 -1.58 -7.73
CA THR A 260 -11.11 -0.90 -9.04
C THR A 260 -11.51 -1.85 -10.17
N GLY A 261 -11.05 -3.10 -10.12
CA GLY A 261 -11.39 -4.15 -11.08
C GLY A 261 -12.65 -4.92 -10.71
N ASP A 262 -12.81 -6.08 -11.34
CA ASP A 262 -14.00 -6.93 -11.14
C ASP A 262 -13.84 -7.87 -9.95
N MET A 263 -14.94 -8.08 -9.23
CA MET A 263 -15.06 -9.13 -8.22
C MET A 263 -15.85 -10.31 -8.79
N SER A 264 -15.22 -11.49 -8.87
CA SER A 264 -15.88 -12.76 -9.26
C SER A 264 -16.00 -13.78 -8.13
N GLY A 265 -15.41 -13.48 -6.97
CA GLY A 265 -15.41 -14.34 -5.80
C GLY A 265 -16.62 -14.23 -4.86
N THR A 266 -16.62 -15.02 -3.78
CA THR A 266 -17.62 -14.92 -2.70
C THR A 266 -17.07 -14.13 -1.51
N LEU A 267 -17.74 -13.05 -1.12
CA LEU A 267 -17.40 -12.24 0.04
C LEU A 267 -18.48 -12.25 1.12
N THR A 268 -18.05 -12.25 2.38
CA THR A 268 -18.91 -11.85 3.51
C THR A 268 -18.59 -10.42 3.93
N ASN A 269 -19.63 -9.63 4.21
CA ASN A 269 -19.51 -8.25 4.66
C ASN A 269 -20.29 -8.06 5.95
N GLU A 270 -19.58 -7.87 7.06
CA GLU A 270 -20.15 -7.90 8.41
C GLU A 270 -19.70 -6.75 9.30
N GLY A 271 -20.36 -6.58 10.44
CA GLY A 271 -19.90 -5.67 11.50
C GLY A 271 -19.82 -4.20 11.07
N ALA A 272 -20.80 -3.73 10.30
CA ALA A 272 -20.87 -2.36 9.79
C ALA A 272 -19.70 -1.93 8.91
N SER A 273 -19.23 -2.87 8.08
CA SER A 273 -18.15 -2.64 7.13
C SER A 273 -18.69 -2.16 5.77
N THR A 274 -17.79 -1.63 4.94
CA THR A 274 -18.13 -1.12 3.62
C THR A 274 -17.31 -1.80 2.53
N ILE A 275 -17.99 -2.16 1.43
CA ILE A 275 -17.36 -2.65 0.20
C ILE A 275 -17.72 -1.69 -0.92
N ASN A 276 -16.71 -1.21 -1.64
CA ASN A 276 -16.88 -0.49 -2.90
C ASN A 276 -16.13 -1.26 -4.00
N ALA A 277 -16.85 -1.73 -5.00
CA ALA A 277 -16.29 -2.51 -6.10
C ALA A 277 -16.83 -2.02 -7.44
N ASN A 278 -16.10 -2.24 -8.53
CA ASN A 278 -16.62 -1.92 -9.88
C ASN A 278 -17.76 -2.86 -10.27
N THR A 279 -17.45 -4.07 -10.76
CA THR A 279 -18.44 -5.09 -11.09
C THR A 279 -18.43 -6.22 -10.08
N ILE A 280 -19.61 -6.69 -9.65
CA ILE A 280 -19.76 -7.91 -8.84
C ILE A 280 -20.40 -8.98 -9.72
N THR A 281 -19.59 -9.94 -10.18
CA THR A 281 -20.06 -11.15 -10.87
C THR A 281 -20.13 -12.37 -9.93
N GLY A 282 -19.42 -12.31 -8.80
CA GLY A 282 -19.48 -13.28 -7.73
C GLY A 282 -20.69 -13.09 -6.82
N SER A 283 -20.55 -13.29 -5.52
CA SER A 283 -21.66 -13.12 -4.56
C SER A 283 -21.20 -12.43 -3.28
N ILE A 284 -21.96 -11.46 -2.79
CA ILE A 284 -21.72 -10.82 -1.49
C ILE A 284 -22.86 -11.17 -0.53
N SER A 285 -22.53 -11.77 0.60
CA SER A 285 -23.46 -11.92 1.73
C SER A 285 -23.19 -10.83 2.75
N THR A 286 -24.21 -10.01 3.03
CA THR A 286 -24.14 -8.91 3.98
C THR A 286 -24.89 -9.27 5.27
N SER A 287 -24.29 -8.97 6.41
CA SER A 287 -24.92 -9.08 7.72
C SER A 287 -24.51 -7.89 8.59
N PHE A 288 -25.30 -7.55 9.62
CA PHE A 288 -25.17 -6.29 10.37
C PHE A 288 -25.24 -5.04 9.46
N PRO A 289 -25.39 -3.80 9.97
CA PRO A 289 -25.55 -2.62 9.12
C PRO A 289 -24.32 -2.28 8.27
N SER A 290 -24.08 -3.07 7.22
CA SER A 290 -22.94 -3.06 6.32
C SER A 290 -23.36 -2.51 4.96
N GLY A 291 -22.46 -1.80 4.29
CA GLY A 291 -22.73 -1.13 3.01
C GLY A 291 -22.02 -1.79 1.84
N VAL A 292 -22.69 -1.86 0.70
CA VAL A 292 -22.08 -2.23 -0.58
C VAL A 292 -22.39 -1.17 -1.63
N THR A 293 -21.38 -0.71 -2.36
CA THR A 293 -21.52 0.11 -3.57
C THR A 293 -20.89 -0.61 -4.75
N ALA A 294 -21.63 -0.74 -5.86
CA ALA A 294 -21.12 -1.34 -7.09
C ALA A 294 -21.91 -0.90 -8.33
N ALA A 295 -21.48 -1.30 -9.54
CA ALA A 295 -22.20 -1.04 -10.79
C ALA A 295 -23.59 -1.72 -10.86
N SER A 296 -23.78 -2.82 -10.12
CA SER A 296 -25.06 -3.51 -9.95
C SER A 296 -25.13 -4.16 -8.55
N CYS A 297 -26.36 -4.34 -8.05
CA CYS A 297 -26.67 -4.99 -6.78
C CYS A 297 -27.25 -6.40 -6.93
N ASP A 298 -27.32 -6.95 -8.15
CA ASP A 298 -27.99 -8.23 -8.44
C ASP A 298 -27.40 -9.42 -7.65
N ASN A 299 -26.12 -9.32 -7.29
CA ASN A 299 -25.34 -10.36 -6.64
C ASN A 299 -25.08 -10.09 -5.14
N VAL A 300 -25.81 -9.13 -4.56
CA VAL A 300 -25.70 -8.77 -3.14
C VAL A 300 -26.93 -9.28 -2.39
N GLN A 301 -26.70 -10.10 -1.37
CA GLN A 301 -27.74 -10.69 -0.53
C GLN A 301 -27.60 -10.20 0.92
N GLY A 302 -28.71 -10.06 1.64
CA GLY A 302 -28.77 -9.69 3.05
C GLY A 302 -29.73 -8.54 3.36
N ASP A 303 -29.86 -8.20 4.64
CA ASP A 303 -30.86 -7.25 5.15
C ASP A 303 -30.46 -5.76 4.98
N PHE A 304 -29.41 -5.46 4.22
CA PHE A 304 -28.73 -4.15 4.25
C PHE A 304 -28.53 -3.51 2.88
N SER A 305 -28.18 -2.22 2.90
CA SER A 305 -28.22 -1.37 1.72
C SER A 305 -27.09 -1.68 0.74
N CYS A 306 -27.46 -2.17 -0.44
CA CYS A 306 -26.64 -2.03 -1.64
C CYS A 306 -27.04 -0.76 -2.39
N LYS A 307 -26.06 -0.01 -2.89
CA LYS A 307 -26.26 1.16 -3.74
C LYS A 307 -25.56 0.95 -5.08
N VAL A 308 -26.23 1.35 -6.15
CA VAL A 308 -25.58 1.47 -7.45
C VAL A 308 -24.75 2.75 -7.47
N GLY A 309 -23.49 2.68 -7.90
CA GLY A 309 -22.58 3.82 -7.95
C GLY A 309 -21.47 3.62 -8.97
N ASP A 310 -20.71 4.69 -9.20
CA ASP A 310 -19.55 4.65 -10.09
C ASP A 310 -18.42 3.78 -9.52
N PRO A 311 -17.57 3.20 -10.39
CA PRO A 311 -16.41 2.45 -9.95
C PRO A 311 -15.54 3.28 -8.99
N PRO A 312 -14.99 2.67 -7.92
CA PRO A 312 -14.07 3.38 -7.06
C PRO A 312 -12.81 3.75 -7.84
N ILE A 313 -12.26 4.92 -7.54
CA ILE A 313 -10.91 5.30 -7.92
C ILE A 313 -10.01 4.93 -6.74
N VAL A 314 -9.06 4.02 -6.97
CA VAL A 314 -7.96 3.77 -6.05
C VAL A 314 -6.72 4.32 -6.72
N ASP A 315 -6.11 5.33 -6.10
CA ASP A 315 -4.80 5.81 -6.51
C ASP A 315 -3.76 5.15 -5.60
N VAL A 316 -2.97 4.24 -6.17
CA VAL A 316 -1.85 3.63 -5.47
C VAL A 316 -0.62 4.46 -5.79
N ASP A 317 -0.38 5.51 -4.99
CA ASP A 317 0.89 6.24 -5.06
C ASP A 317 2.01 5.36 -4.48
N VAL A 318 2.75 4.74 -5.39
CA VAL A 318 4.09 4.22 -5.17
C VAL A 318 5.06 4.99 -6.04
N SER A 319 5.16 6.30 -5.81
CA SER A 319 6.35 7.06 -6.19
C SER A 319 7.59 6.24 -5.79
N LEU A 320 8.34 5.82 -6.81
CA LEU A 320 9.55 5.05 -6.64
C LEU A 320 10.50 5.90 -5.79
N TYR A 321 10.83 5.40 -4.61
CA TYR A 321 12.05 5.80 -3.95
C TYR A 321 13.18 5.00 -4.60
N GLU A 322 13.57 5.41 -5.80
CA GLU A 322 14.82 4.93 -6.42
C GLU A 322 16.03 5.35 -5.57
N GLU A 323 15.86 6.37 -4.73
CA GLU A 323 16.87 6.84 -3.80
C GLU A 323 16.74 6.15 -2.44
N ILE A 324 17.87 5.67 -1.94
CA ILE A 324 18.01 5.19 -0.57
C ILE A 324 17.68 6.36 0.36
N SER A 325 16.54 6.26 1.05
CA SER A 325 16.09 7.31 1.97
C SER A 325 16.61 7.04 3.38
N THR A 326 17.06 8.09 4.06
CA THR A 326 17.13 8.11 5.53
C THR A 326 15.86 8.76 6.05
N GLY A 327 15.15 8.06 6.95
CA GLY A 327 13.97 8.62 7.58
C GLY A 327 14.37 9.67 8.62
N THR A 328 13.86 10.89 8.48
CA THR A 328 13.91 11.92 9.53
C THR A 328 12.49 12.18 10.00
N TRP A 329 12.18 11.94 11.28
CA TRP A 329 10.85 12.29 11.81
C TRP A 329 10.70 13.82 11.89
N PRO A 330 9.60 14.41 11.40
CA PRO A 330 9.34 15.87 11.52
C PRO A 330 9.15 16.39 12.97
N TRP A 331 9.17 15.50 13.96
CA TRP A 331 8.77 15.68 15.34
C TRP A 331 9.84 14.93 16.13
N SER A 332 10.41 15.48 17.19
CA SER A 332 11.59 14.97 17.92
C SER A 332 11.37 13.65 18.68
N THR A 333 10.53 12.76 18.16
CA THR A 333 10.00 11.57 18.81
C THR A 333 10.85 10.38 18.46
N VAL A 334 11.87 10.21 19.29
CA VAL A 334 12.72 9.04 19.30
C VAL A 334 11.94 7.83 19.86
N VAL A 335 12.19 6.63 19.32
CA VAL A 335 11.50 5.43 19.81
C VAL A 335 12.17 4.96 21.10
N THR A 336 11.39 4.84 22.19
CA THR A 336 11.92 4.38 23.47
C THR A 336 11.73 2.88 23.59
N CYS A 337 12.83 2.15 23.80
CA CYS A 337 12.74 0.75 24.18
C CYS A 337 12.79 0.61 25.70
N LYS A 338 11.93 -0.24 26.27
CA LYS A 338 11.97 -0.57 27.70
C LYS A 338 11.67 -2.04 27.93
N SER A 339 12.65 -2.79 28.42
CA SER A 339 12.50 -4.21 28.79
C SER A 339 11.89 -5.08 27.69
N GLY A 340 12.42 -4.94 26.47
CA GLY A 340 11.94 -5.66 25.29
C GLY A 340 10.58 -5.19 24.76
N ASN A 341 9.92 -4.26 25.45
CA ASN A 341 8.69 -3.64 25.00
C ASN A 341 8.97 -2.31 24.32
N TRP A 342 8.44 -2.18 23.11
CA TRP A 342 8.45 -0.97 22.33
C TRP A 342 7.37 -0.02 22.86
N SER A 343 7.78 1.08 23.48
CA SER A 343 6.85 2.14 23.86
C SER A 343 6.93 3.25 22.83
N GLN A 344 5.82 3.51 22.16
CA GLN A 344 5.74 4.64 21.27
C GLN A 344 5.86 5.95 22.05
N PRO A 345 6.45 6.99 21.45
CA PRO A 345 6.23 8.34 21.93
C PRO A 345 4.73 8.61 21.84
N SER A 346 4.10 8.97 22.96
CA SER A 346 2.71 9.41 22.94
C SER A 346 2.61 10.57 21.96
N THR A 347 1.89 10.40 20.86
CA THR A 347 1.40 11.55 20.09
C THR A 347 0.60 12.37 21.09
N GLY A 348 1.15 13.49 21.56
CA GLY A 348 0.44 14.38 22.45
C GLY A 348 -0.90 14.66 21.80
N SER A 349 -1.98 14.21 22.43
CA SER A 349 -3.37 14.28 21.99
C SER A 349 -3.57 15.45 21.02
N SER A 350 -3.51 15.18 19.71
CA SER A 350 -4.12 16.06 18.74
C SER A 350 -5.60 15.93 19.03
N THR A 351 -6.15 16.89 19.76
CA THR A 351 -7.59 17.03 19.91
C THR A 351 -8.15 17.14 18.50
N SER A 352 -8.64 16.04 17.97
CA SER A 352 -9.54 16.04 16.83
C SER A 352 -10.76 16.81 17.29
N SER A 353 -10.79 18.10 16.98
CA SER A 353 -12.01 18.88 17.10
C SER A 353 -12.99 18.29 16.09
N THR A 354 -13.88 17.43 16.58
CA THR A 354 -15.12 17.12 15.88
C THR A 354 -15.80 18.45 15.57
N ILE A 355 -15.73 18.89 14.31
CA ILE A 355 -16.62 19.94 13.82
C ILE A 355 -18.02 19.31 13.90
N ALA A 356 -18.79 19.74 14.90
CA ALA A 356 -20.20 19.39 14.98
C ALA A 356 -20.86 19.87 13.69
N ALA A 357 -21.41 18.93 12.91
CA ALA A 357 -22.29 19.26 11.80
C ALA A 357 -23.42 20.15 12.34
N VAL A 358 -23.40 21.43 11.99
CA VAL A 358 -24.51 22.34 12.25
C VAL A 358 -25.66 21.86 11.38
N ALA A 359 -26.59 21.13 11.98
CA ALA A 359 -27.89 20.86 11.38
C ALA A 359 -28.61 22.21 11.20
N GLY A 360 -28.55 22.75 9.99
CA GLY A 360 -29.33 23.92 9.59
C GLY A 360 -30.81 23.56 9.63
N ALA A 361 -31.48 23.86 10.74
CA ALA A 361 -32.93 23.87 10.82
C ALA A 361 -33.44 25.07 10.02
N THR A 362 -33.84 24.86 8.77
CA THR A 362 -34.64 25.82 8.01
C THR A 362 -36.06 25.86 8.59
N THR A 363 -36.33 26.87 9.40
CA THR A 363 -37.69 27.19 9.86
C THR A 363 -38.50 27.75 8.69
N LEU A 364 -39.49 26.99 8.23
CA LEU A 364 -40.47 27.42 7.23
C LEU A 364 -41.41 28.44 7.89
N VAL A 365 -41.31 29.72 7.52
CA VAL A 365 -42.27 30.75 7.93
C VAL A 365 -43.49 30.66 7.01
N ALA A 366 -44.61 30.18 7.55
CA ALA A 366 -45.91 30.24 6.88
C ALA A 366 -46.47 31.67 6.99
N PHE A 367 -46.61 32.35 5.86
CA PHE A 367 -47.44 33.56 5.74
C PHE A 367 -48.91 33.13 5.65
N LEU A 368 -49.71 33.51 6.65
CA LEU A 368 -51.18 33.52 6.55
C LEU A 368 -51.60 34.93 6.10
N LEU A 369 -52.23 35.02 4.93
CA LEU A 369 -53.05 36.16 4.53
C LEU A 369 -54.48 35.93 5.04
N VAL A 370 -54.97 36.86 5.86
CA VAL A 370 -56.40 37.21 6.00
C VAL A 370 -56.49 38.71 5.82
#